data_AF-A0A350IB06-F1
#
_entry.id   AF-A0A350IB06-F1
#
_cell.length_a   1.000
_cell.length_b   1.000
_cell.length_c   1.000
_cell.angle_alpha   90.00
_cell.angle_beta   90.00
_cell.angle_gamma   90.00
#
_symmetry.space_group_name_H-M   'P 1'
#
loop_
_entity.id
_entity.type
_entity.pdbx_description
1 polymer ?
#
loop_
_entity_poly.entity_id
_entity_poly.type
_entity_poly.pdbx_seq_one_letter_code
_entity_poly.pdbx_strand_id
1 'polypeptide(L)'
;MNNKILIFLCFVSLVFTQCTKKNADMMSDTGISEMKDNTVIKAKTWRSAAPSAGPARNIELGEYSSFDLDNGLKVIVVENHKLPRVSYQISLNNDALVEGDMAGYVSMAGD
;
A
#
# COMPACT_ATOMS: atom_id res chain seq x y z
N MET A 1 8.99 51.11 -7.31
CA MET A 1 8.80 49.98 -6.37
C MET A 1 8.14 48.84 -7.15
N ASN A 2 8.84 47.72 -7.35
CA ASN A 2 8.50 46.75 -8.39
C ASN A 2 7.22 45.96 -8.08
N ASN A 3 6.26 46.00 -9.00
CA ASN A 3 4.97 45.30 -8.93
C ASN A 3 5.10 43.77 -8.69
N LYS A 4 6.18 43.15 -9.18
CA LYS A 4 6.51 41.74 -8.93
C LYS A 4 6.79 41.45 -7.45
N ILE A 5 7.44 42.37 -6.75
CA ILE A 5 7.73 42.24 -5.30
C ILE A 5 6.45 42.38 -4.46
N LEU A 6 5.53 43.26 -4.88
CA LEU A 6 4.24 43.42 -4.21
C LEU A 6 3.36 42.17 -4.38
N ILE A 7 3.33 41.57 -5.57
CA ILE A 7 2.58 40.33 -5.85
C ILE A 7 3.19 39.15 -5.07
N PHE A 8 4.52 39.05 -5.02
CA PHE A 8 5.21 38.01 -4.26
C PHE A 8 4.93 38.12 -2.76
N LEU A 9 4.91 39.33 -2.20
CA LEU A 9 4.56 39.58 -0.80
C LEU A 9 3.09 39.26 -0.50
N CYS A 10 2.16 39.56 -1.41
CA CYS A 10 0.76 39.15 -1.28
C CYS A 10 0.60 37.63 -1.26
N PHE A 11 1.28 36.90 -2.16
CA PHE A 11 1.18 35.44 -2.24
C PHE A 11 1.78 34.73 -1.01
N VAL A 12 2.89 35.24 -0.47
CA VAL A 12 3.53 34.67 0.72
C VAL A 12 2.65 34.81 1.96
N SER A 13 1.89 35.90 2.10
CA SER A 13 1.00 36.12 3.25
C SER A 13 -0.20 35.17 3.30
N LEU A 14 -0.69 34.71 2.14
CA LEU A 14 -1.84 33.81 2.02
C LEU A 14 -1.53 32.36 2.43
N VAL A 15 -0.25 31.95 2.39
CA VAL A 15 0.17 30.57 2.72
C VAL A 15 0.24 30.32 4.24
N PHE A 16 0.42 31.36 5.07
CA PHE A 16 0.63 31.20 6.51
C PHE A 16 -0.64 31.29 7.39
N THR A 17 -1.85 31.43 6.82
CA THR A 17 -3.07 31.70 7.61
C THR A 17 -4.04 30.52 7.73
N GLN A 18 -3.70 29.30 7.29
CA GLN A 18 -4.57 28.13 7.49
C GLN A 18 -4.23 27.35 8.78
N CYS A 19 -4.64 27.89 9.94
CA CYS A 19 -4.85 27.09 11.14
C CYS A 19 -6.28 26.54 11.14
N THR A 20 -6.42 25.21 11.02
CA THR A 20 -7.71 24.52 11.18
C THR A 20 -8.12 24.52 12.66
N LYS A 21 -9.37 24.91 12.97
CA LYS A 21 -9.93 24.73 14.33
C LYS A 21 -10.33 23.27 14.51
N LYS A 22 -9.76 22.66 15.56
CA LYS A 22 -10.02 21.33 16.08
C LYS A 22 -11.39 21.30 16.77
N ASN A 23 -12.40 20.65 16.17
CA ASN A 23 -13.64 20.31 16.87
C ASN A 23 -13.44 18.98 17.58
N ALA A 24 -13.20 19.03 18.89
CA ALA A 24 -13.32 17.89 19.78
C ALA A 24 -14.60 18.13 20.59
N ASP A 25 -15.69 17.47 20.21
CA ASP A 25 -16.84 17.35 21.10
C ASP A 25 -16.46 16.42 22.25
N MET A 26 -16.49 16.96 23.47
CA MET A 26 -16.39 16.18 24.70
C MET A 26 -17.77 15.64 25.03
N MET A 27 -17.95 14.33 24.86
CA MET A 27 -19.15 13.62 25.29
C MET A 27 -18.97 13.21 26.76
N SER A 28 -19.91 13.63 27.59
CA SER A 28 -19.98 13.34 29.02
C SER A 28 -20.15 11.85 29.28
N ASP A 29 -19.13 11.19 29.82
CA ASP A 29 -19.33 9.96 30.57
C ASP A 29 -19.88 10.34 31.95
N THR A 30 -21.20 10.29 32.09
CA THR A 30 -21.82 10.26 33.41
C THR A 30 -22.83 9.12 33.38
N GLY A 31 -22.41 7.96 33.86
CA GLY A 31 -23.35 6.92 34.21
C GLY A 31 -22.79 5.50 34.29
N ILE A 32 -21.79 5.23 35.14
CA ILE A 32 -21.71 3.93 35.83
C ILE A 32 -21.29 4.17 37.28
N SER A 33 -22.24 4.64 38.09
CA SER A 33 -22.20 4.38 39.54
C SER A 33 -22.90 3.04 39.81
N GLU A 34 -22.07 2.04 40.14
CA GLU A 34 -22.38 0.89 40.98
C GLU A 34 -23.72 0.18 40.75
N MET A 35 -23.72 -0.80 39.84
CA MET A 35 -24.63 -1.94 39.92
C MET A 35 -23.81 -3.23 40.03
N LYS A 36 -23.85 -3.84 41.22
CA LYS A 36 -23.46 -5.23 41.46
C LYS A 36 -24.44 -6.15 40.72
N ASP A 37 -24.28 -6.27 39.41
CA ASP A 37 -24.96 -7.29 38.61
C ASP A 37 -23.94 -8.30 38.10
N ASN A 38 -23.87 -9.42 38.80
CA ASN A 38 -23.04 -10.57 38.47
C ASN A 38 -23.37 -11.15 37.09
N THR A 39 -24.49 -10.73 36.48
CA THR A 39 -24.91 -11.08 35.13
C THR A 39 -24.14 -10.30 34.05
N VAL A 40 -23.84 -9.02 34.27
CA VAL A 40 -23.03 -8.18 33.35
C VAL A 40 -21.56 -8.62 33.34
N ILE A 41 -21.01 -8.99 34.51
CA ILE A 41 -19.63 -9.50 34.62
C ILE A 41 -19.48 -10.85 33.92
N LYS A 42 -20.49 -11.73 34.02
CA LYS A 42 -20.53 -13.01 33.29
C LYS A 42 -20.69 -12.81 31.78
N ALA A 43 -21.42 -11.78 31.33
CA ALA A 43 -21.59 -11.46 29.92
C ALA A 43 -20.33 -10.86 29.26
N LYS A 44 -19.40 -10.29 30.03
CA LYS A 44 -18.14 -9.71 29.55
C LYS A 44 -16.92 -10.63 29.71
N THR A 45 -17.04 -11.72 30.47
CA THR A 45 -15.91 -12.58 30.84
C THR A 45 -15.23 -13.26 29.64
N TRP A 46 -15.95 -13.52 28.55
CA TRP A 46 -15.42 -14.17 27.35
C TRP A 46 -14.41 -13.31 26.56
N ARG A 47 -14.25 -12.02 26.91
CA ARG A 47 -13.25 -11.11 26.33
C ARG A 47 -12.18 -10.66 27.34
N SER A 48 -12.05 -11.37 28.48
CA SER A 48 -11.17 -10.95 29.59
C SER A 48 -9.68 -11.03 29.26
N ALA A 49 -9.31 -11.83 28.27
CA ALA A 49 -7.92 -11.97 27.82
C ALA A 49 -7.87 -11.91 26.30
N ALA A 50 -6.81 -11.28 25.78
CA ALA A 50 -6.51 -11.35 24.36
C ALA A 50 -6.19 -12.81 23.98
N PRO A 51 -6.70 -13.29 22.83
CA PRO A 51 -6.33 -14.62 22.34
C PRO A 51 -4.82 -14.68 22.10
N SER A 52 -4.22 -15.86 22.31
CA SER A 52 -2.82 -16.07 21.98
C SER A 52 -2.58 -15.87 20.48
N ALA A 53 -1.39 -15.40 20.11
CA ALA A 53 -1.00 -15.29 18.72
C ALA A 53 -1.16 -16.65 18.03
N GLY A 54 -1.79 -16.66 16.86
CA GLY A 54 -1.87 -17.85 16.02
C GLY A 54 -0.48 -18.27 15.56
N PRO A 55 -0.30 -19.54 15.16
CA PRO A 55 0.97 -19.99 14.59
C PRO A 55 1.32 -19.15 13.35
N ALA A 56 2.62 -18.92 13.14
CA ALA A 56 3.09 -18.30 11.91
C ALA A 56 2.63 -19.12 10.72
N ARG A 57 2.09 -18.46 9.69
CA ARG A 57 1.69 -19.13 8.46
C ARG A 57 2.94 -19.69 7.79
N ASN A 58 2.88 -20.94 7.32
CA ASN A 58 3.97 -21.50 6.55
C ASN A 58 4.10 -20.75 5.22
N ILE A 59 5.33 -20.42 4.80
CA ILE A 59 5.58 -19.82 3.49
C ILE A 59 5.58 -20.95 2.47
N GLU A 60 4.45 -21.14 1.80
CA GLU A 60 4.33 -22.08 0.68
C GLU A 60 4.69 -21.34 -0.62
N LEU A 61 5.98 -21.33 -0.95
CA LEU A 61 6.38 -21.03 -2.33
C LEU A 61 5.97 -22.22 -3.19
N GLY A 62 5.24 -21.96 -4.27
CA GLY A 62 4.87 -23.02 -5.21
C GLY A 62 6.11 -23.64 -5.86
N GLU A 63 5.99 -24.90 -6.28
CA GLU A 63 7.00 -25.54 -7.12
C GLU A 63 7.13 -24.78 -8.43
N TYR A 64 8.38 -24.57 -8.87
CA TYR A 64 8.69 -23.89 -10.12
C TYR A 64 9.58 -24.78 -10.99
N SER A 65 9.37 -24.71 -12.30
CA SER A 65 10.24 -25.36 -13.28
C SER A 65 11.02 -24.28 -14.04
N SER A 66 12.31 -24.50 -14.24
CA SER A 66 13.19 -23.61 -14.99
C SER A 66 13.89 -24.40 -16.08
N PHE A 67 13.82 -23.93 -17.31
CA PHE A 67 14.52 -24.53 -18.44
C PHE A 67 14.90 -23.49 -19.48
N ASP A 68 15.94 -23.80 -20.25
CA ASP A 68 16.39 -23.02 -21.39
C ASP A 68 15.78 -23.63 -22.67
N LEU A 69 15.23 -22.77 -23.53
CA LEU A 69 14.75 -23.16 -24.85
C LEU A 69 15.90 -23.19 -25.87
N ASP A 70 15.73 -23.90 -26.99
CA ASP A 70 16.75 -24.02 -28.05
C ASP A 70 17.16 -22.67 -28.66
N ASN A 71 16.27 -21.67 -28.60
CA ASN A 71 16.54 -20.30 -29.04
C ASN A 71 17.24 -19.43 -27.97
N GLY A 72 17.59 -19.99 -26.82
CA GLY A 72 18.29 -19.31 -25.73
C GLY A 72 17.40 -18.57 -24.72
N LEU A 73 16.07 -18.64 -24.85
CA LEU A 73 15.17 -18.04 -23.86
C LEU A 73 15.17 -18.85 -22.56
N LYS A 74 15.28 -18.14 -21.43
CA LYS A 74 15.16 -18.71 -20.09
C LYS A 74 13.72 -18.63 -19.64
N VAL A 75 13.10 -19.77 -19.36
CA VAL A 75 11.68 -19.85 -19.02
C VAL A 75 11.53 -20.37 -17.60
N ILE A 76 10.73 -19.67 -16.81
CA ILE A 76 10.32 -20.08 -15.46
C ILE A 76 8.80 -20.27 -15.48
N VAL A 77 8.33 -21.46 -15.13
CA VAL A 77 6.91 -21.82 -15.07
C VAL A 77 6.52 -22.11 -13.64
N VAL A 78 5.46 -21.45 -13.16
CA VAL A 78 4.82 -21.71 -11.87
C VAL A 78 3.37 -22.08 -12.14
N GLU A 79 3.01 -23.33 -11.85
CA GLU A 79 1.65 -23.82 -12.09
C GLU A 79 0.74 -23.53 -10.89
N ASN A 80 -0.45 -22.97 -11.16
CA ASN A 80 -1.47 -22.73 -10.14
C ASN A 80 -2.87 -23.10 -10.65
N HIS A 81 -3.36 -24.26 -10.22
CA HIS A 81 -4.65 -24.81 -10.65
C HIS A 81 -5.86 -24.32 -9.83
N LYS A 82 -5.71 -23.28 -9.00
CA LYS A 82 -6.84 -22.72 -8.21
C LYS A 82 -7.81 -21.92 -9.06
N LEU A 83 -7.32 -21.27 -10.12
CA LEU A 83 -8.11 -20.45 -11.04
C LEU A 83 -7.63 -20.69 -12.48
N PRO A 84 -8.53 -20.75 -13.48
CA PRO A 84 -8.15 -20.94 -14.88
C PRO A 84 -7.64 -19.61 -15.47
N ARG A 85 -6.46 -19.16 -15.03
CA ARG A 85 -5.83 -17.92 -15.49
C ARG A 85 -4.39 -18.19 -15.91
N VAL A 86 -3.96 -17.53 -16.99
CA VAL A 86 -2.58 -17.53 -17.47
C VAL A 86 -2.07 -16.10 -17.46
N SER A 87 -0.89 -15.89 -16.90
CA SER A 87 -0.16 -14.62 -16.91
C SER A 87 1.28 -14.92 -17.23
N TYR A 88 1.88 -14.10 -18.08
CA TYR A 88 3.29 -14.20 -18.44
C TYR A 88 3.90 -12.80 -18.45
N GLN A 89 5.18 -12.74 -18.14
CA GLN A 89 5.98 -11.52 -18.25
C GLN A 89 7.27 -11.92 -18.97
N ILE A 90 7.65 -11.11 -19.94
CA ILE A 90 8.91 -11.25 -20.65
C ILE A 90 9.74 -10.04 -20.25
N SER A 91 10.95 -10.29 -19.75
CA SER A 91 11.93 -9.24 -19.47
C SER A 91 13.10 -9.44 -20.42
N LEU A 92 13.48 -8.38 -21.10
CA LEU A 92 14.69 -8.37 -21.90
C LEU A 92 15.83 -7.87 -20.99
N ASN A 93 17.00 -8.50 -21.12
CA ASN A 93 18.20 -8.08 -20.43
C ASN A 93 19.12 -7.39 -21.45
N ASN A 94 18.84 -6.13 -21.71
CA ASN A 94 19.59 -5.25 -22.60
C ASN A 94 20.26 -4.12 -21.81
N ASP A 95 21.39 -3.64 -22.31
CA ASP A 95 22.04 -2.44 -21.76
C ASP A 95 21.21 -1.18 -22.06
N ALA A 96 21.37 -0.16 -21.21
CA ALA A 96 20.74 1.13 -21.42
C ALA A 96 21.20 1.75 -22.75
N LEU A 97 20.25 2.26 -23.53
CA LEU A 97 20.50 2.84 -24.85
C LEU A 97 20.14 4.33 -24.87
N VAL A 98 20.81 5.11 -25.72
CA VAL A 98 20.52 6.54 -25.92
C VAL A 98 19.71 6.70 -27.20
N GLU A 99 18.48 7.21 -27.09
CA GLU A 99 17.53 7.27 -28.21
C GLU A 99 17.87 8.34 -29.26
N GLY A 100 18.67 9.34 -28.90
CA GLY A 100 19.10 10.41 -29.81
C GLY A 100 17.93 11.24 -30.37
N ASP A 101 17.93 11.45 -31.69
CA ASP A 101 16.93 12.28 -32.38
C ASP A 101 15.54 11.64 -32.44
N MET A 102 15.44 10.31 -32.26
CA MET A 102 14.18 9.56 -32.31
C MET A 102 13.68 9.23 -30.90
N ALA A 103 13.58 10.23 -30.04
CA ALA A 103 13.11 10.03 -28.67
C ALA A 103 11.74 9.31 -28.62
N GLY A 104 11.64 8.27 -27.80
CA GLY A 104 10.44 7.50 -27.52
C GLY A 104 10.30 6.17 -28.26
N TYR A 105 11.19 5.82 -29.22
CA TYR A 105 11.03 4.56 -29.96
C TYR A 105 11.10 3.32 -29.06
N VAL A 106 11.84 3.39 -27.94
CA VAL A 106 11.95 2.24 -27.02
C VAL A 106 10.67 2.09 -26.22
N SER A 107 10.07 3.20 -25.76
CA SER A 107 8.76 3.17 -25.10
C SER A 107 7.64 2.65 -26.03
N MET A 108 7.73 2.93 -27.33
CA MET A 108 6.80 2.36 -28.31
C MET A 108 7.00 0.84 -28.51
N ALA A 109 8.22 0.35 -28.28
CA ALA A 109 8.57 -1.06 -28.31
C ALA A 109 8.31 -1.79 -26.98
N GLY A 110 7.93 -1.08 -25.92
CA GLY A 110 7.51 -1.66 -24.64
C GLY A 110 8.58 -1.68 -23.54
N ASP A 111 9.53 -0.73 -23.55
CA ASP A 111 10.39 -0.45 -22.36
C ASP A 111 9.59 -0.07 -21.12
#